data_AF-A0A8J8BP17-F1
#
_entry.id   AF-A0A8J8BP17-F1
#
_cell.length_a   1.000
_cell.length_b   1.000
_cell.length_c   1.000
_cell.angle_alpha   90.00
_cell.angle_beta   90.00
_cell.angle_gamma   90.00
#
_symmetry.space_group_name_H-M   'P 1'
#
loop_
_entity.id
_entity.type
_entity.pdbx_description
1 polymer ?
#
loop_
_entity_poly.entity_id
_entity_poly.type
_entity_poly.pdbx_seq_one_letter_code
_entity_poly.pdbx_strand_id
1 'polypeptide(L)' 'MAEVLCKCGIKREPGYLYFVDKKGNAARCKMARKGQKSDKKQEVLHECGIKRESGYLYFIDKKGNCARAKMARGGKKKKR' A
#
# COMPACT_ATOMS: atom_id res chain seq x y z
N MET A 1 -12.32 0.51 -10.72
CA MET A 1 -12.31 1.88 -10.16
C MET A 1 -11.78 1.79 -8.74
N ALA A 2 -10.87 2.67 -8.35
CA ALA A 2 -10.38 2.74 -6.98
C ALA A 2 -11.21 3.76 -6.20
N GLU A 3 -11.57 3.43 -4.97
CA GLU A 3 -12.35 4.27 -4.07
C GLU A 3 -11.42 4.82 -2.99
N VAL A 4 -11.39 6.14 -2.82
CA VAL A 4 -10.57 6.79 -1.79
C VAL A 4 -11.32 6.72 -0.46
N LEU A 5 -10.73 6.02 0.50
CA LEU A 5 -11.31 5.85 1.84
C LEU A 5 -10.87 6.96 2.80
N CYS A 6 -9.60 7.36 2.71
CA CYS A 6 -9.04 8.33 3.64
C CYS A 6 -8.01 9.25 2.95
N LYS A 7 -8.14 10.55 3.18
CA LYS A 7 -7.23 11.57 2.66
C LYS A 7 -6.07 11.77 3.64
N CYS A 8 -5.03 10.95 3.51
CA CYS A 8 -3.90 10.97 4.44
C CYS A 8 -2.79 11.96 3.98
N GLY A 9 -2.82 12.49 2.75
CA GLY A 9 -1.93 13.59 2.29
C GLY A 9 -0.43 13.24 2.23
N ILE A 10 -0.10 11.97 2.09
CA ILE A 10 1.27 11.47 2.24
C ILE A 10 2.15 11.85 1.04
N LYS A 11 3.28 12.53 1.31
CA LYS A 11 4.32 12.78 0.32
C LYS A 11 5.13 11.51 0.07
N ARG A 12 5.21 11.08 -1.19
CA ARG A 12 5.98 9.91 -1.59
C ARG A 12 7.42 10.29 -1.85
N GLU A 13 8.32 9.69 -1.09
CA GLU A 13 9.75 9.86 -1.22
C GLU A 13 10.33 8.71 -2.05
N PRO A 14 11.32 8.99 -2.92
CA PRO A 14 12.00 7.96 -3.68
C PRO A 14 12.75 7.01 -2.73
N GLY A 15 12.70 5.70 -3.02
CA GLY A 15 13.35 4.69 -2.19
C GLY A 15 12.50 4.10 -1.07
N TYR A 16 11.25 4.55 -0.92
CA TYR A 16 10.29 4.01 0.04
C TYR A 16 9.10 3.33 -0.65
N LEU A 17 8.67 2.21 -0.05
CA LEU A 17 7.43 1.52 -0.36
C LEU A 17 6.34 2.04 0.57
N TYR A 18 5.20 2.39 0.00
CA TYR A 18 4.04 2.92 0.70
C TYR A 18 2.90 1.90 0.65
N PHE A 19 2.38 1.49 1.81
CA PHE A 19 1.34 0.47 1.90
C PHE A 19 0.43 0.70 3.10
N VAL A 20 -0.69 -0.04 3.11
CA VAL A 20 -1.61 -0.07 4.24
C VAL A 20 -1.31 -1.29 5.10
N ASP A 21 -1.11 -1.06 6.40
CA ASP A 21 -0.78 -2.06 7.40
C ASP A 21 -1.95 -3.01 7.71
N LYS A 22 -1.69 -4.06 8.49
CA LYS A 22 -2.76 -4.98 8.96
C LYS A 22 -3.82 -4.26 9.80
N LYS A 23 -3.43 -3.20 10.52
CA LYS A 23 -4.32 -2.36 11.33
C LYS A 23 -5.11 -1.33 10.51
N GLY A 24 -4.85 -1.22 9.19
CA GLY A 24 -5.53 -0.23 8.35
C GLY A 24 -4.87 1.15 8.32
N ASN A 25 -3.65 1.26 8.84
CA ASN A 25 -2.89 2.51 8.87
C ASN A 25 -1.99 2.64 7.64
N ALA A 26 -1.71 3.87 7.22
CA ALA A 26 -0.77 4.14 6.16
C ALA A 26 0.66 4.09 6.71
N ALA A 27 1.48 3.22 6.14
CA ALA A 27 2.87 3.04 6.55
C ALA A 27 3.82 3.10 5.35
N ARG A 28 5.09 3.39 5.66
CA ARG A 28 6.19 3.32 4.70
C ARG A 28 7.28 2.38 5.19
N CYS A 29 8.00 1.77 4.26
CA CYS A 29 9.17 0.95 4.52
C CYS A 29 10.24 1.22 3.45
N LYS A 30 11.52 1.10 3.80
CA LYS A 30 12.62 1.27 2.84
C LYS A 30 12.62 0.13 1.83
N MET A 31 12.61 0.45 0.53
CA MET A 31 12.61 -0.56 -0.52
C MET A 31 13.93 -1.34 -0.52
N ALA A 32 13.85 -2.66 -0.42
CA ALA A 32 14.99 -3.52 -0.73
C ALA A 32 15.28 -3.48 -2.23
N ARG A 33 16.53 -3.19 -2.58
CA ARG A 33 17.03 -3.38 -3.95
C ARG A 33 17.43 -4.85 -4.16
N LYS A 34 17.57 -5.27 -5.41
CA LYS A 34 17.96 -6.64 -5.77
C LYS A 34 19.28 -7.01 -5.07
N GLY A 35 19.24 -8.05 -4.23
CA GLY A 35 20.39 -8.51 -3.42
C GLY A 35 20.46 -7.94 -2.00
N GLN A 36 19.61 -6.98 -1.62
CA GLN A 36 19.54 -6.44 -0.27
C GLN A 36 18.33 -7.00 0.49
N LYS A 37 18.52 -7.29 1.78
CA LYS A 37 17.41 -7.66 2.68
C LYS A 37 16.53 -6.43 2.90
N SER A 38 15.21 -6.60 2.81
CA SER A 38 14.27 -5.54 3.16
C SER A 38 14.40 -5.24 4.65
N ASP A 39 14.60 -3.98 5.01
CA ASP A 39 14.44 -3.55 6.39
C ASP A 39 13.00 -3.86 6.81
N LYS A 40 12.83 -4.57 7.93
CA LYS A 40 11.49 -4.86 8.48
C LYS A 40 10.90 -3.66 9.24
N LYS A 41 11.65 -2.56 9.34
CA LYS A 41 11.22 -1.33 10.00
C LYS A 41 10.20 -0.61 9.12
N GLN A 42 8.95 -0.71 9.51
CA GLN A 42 7.86 0.08 8.96
C GLN A 42 7.59 1.28 9.85
N GLU A 43 7.43 2.45 9.23
CA GLU A 43 7.03 3.68 9.90
C GLU A 43 5.57 3.97 9.56
N VAL A 44 4.73 4.09 10.59
CA VAL A 44 3.34 4.50 10.42
C VAL A 44 3.31 6.02 10.25
N LEU A 45 2.82 6.47 9.10
CA LEU A 45 2.70 7.90 8.77
C LEU A 45 1.35 8.47 9.19
N HIS A 46 0.30 7.67 9.05
CA HIS A 46 -1.06 8.13 9.34
C HIS A 46 -1.95 6.98 9.78
N GLU A 47 -2.72 7.21 10.85
CA GLU A 47 -3.68 6.26 11.37
C GLU A 47 -5.02 6.41 10.66
N CYS A 48 -5.11 5.85 9.45
CA CYS A 48 -6.33 5.97 8.64
C CYS A 48 -7.46 5.00 9.13
N GLY A 49 -7.18 4.05 10.03
CA GLY A 49 -8.20 3.19 10.68
C GLY A 49 -8.99 2.27 9.74
N ILE A 50 -8.42 1.91 8.59
CA ILE A 50 -9.15 1.25 7.50
C ILE A 50 -9.42 -0.23 7.81
N LYS A 51 -10.69 -0.64 7.82
CA LYS A 51 -11.06 -2.06 7.86
C LYS A 51 -10.75 -2.73 6.53
N ARG A 52 -9.87 -3.74 6.55
CA ARG A 52 -9.51 -4.51 5.36
C ARG A 52 -10.55 -5.58 5.09
N GLU A 53 -11.23 -5.46 3.97
CA GLU A 53 -12.19 -6.41 3.45
C GLU A 53 -11.50 -7.41 2.53
N SER A 54 -11.94 -8.67 2.61
CA SER A 54 -11.47 -9.70 1.69
C SER A 54 -11.93 -9.36 0.27
N GLY A 55 -11.04 -9.57 -0.71
CA GLY A 55 -11.34 -9.25 -2.11
C GLY A 55 -11.01 -7.81 -2.54
N TYR A 56 -10.46 -6.98 -1.65
CA TYR A 56 -9.97 -5.63 -1.98
C TYR A 56 -8.46 -5.48 -1.77
N LEU A 57 -7.83 -4.72 -2.65
CA LEU A 57 -6.44 -4.26 -2.54
C LEU A 57 -6.45 -2.87 -1.95
N TYR A 58 -5.64 -2.65 -0.92
CA TYR A 58 -5.49 -1.37 -0.24
C TYR A 58 -4.13 -0.80 -0.57
N PHE A 59 -4.10 0.44 -1.05
CA PHE A 59 -2.87 1.10 -1.47
C PHE A 59 -2.96 2.61 -1.31
N ILE A 60 -1.81 3.25 -1.43
CA ILE A 60 -1.71 4.71 -1.41
C ILE A 60 -1.66 5.21 -2.86
N ASP A 61 -2.54 6.15 -3.20
CA ASP A 61 -2.61 6.78 -4.52
C ASP A 61 -1.44 7.73 -4.78
N LYS A 62 -1.33 8.23 -6.02
CA LYS A 62 -0.34 9.26 -6.39
C LYS A 62 -0.49 10.55 -5.57
N LYS A 63 -1.70 10.86 -5.12
CA LYS A 63 -2.01 12.01 -4.25
C LYS A 63 -1.70 11.77 -2.76
N GLY A 64 -1.20 10.58 -2.38
CA GLY A 64 -0.90 10.27 -0.99
C GLY A 64 -2.12 9.87 -0.14
N ASN A 65 -3.24 9.53 -0.80
CA ASN A 65 -4.47 9.12 -0.12
C ASN A 65 -4.58 7.59 -0.07
N CYS A 66 -5.22 7.07 0.96
CA CYS A 66 -5.49 5.64 1.07
C CYS A 66 -6.75 5.30 0.27
N ALA A 67 -6.60 4.41 -0.69
CA ALA A 67 -7.67 3.93 -1.56
C ALA A 67 -7.77 2.41 -1.51
N ARG A 68 -8.96 1.90 -1.84
CA ARG A 68 -9.22 0.49 -2.09
C ARG A 68 -9.61 0.26 -3.55
N ALA A 69 -9.20 -0.87 -4.11
CA ALA A 69 -9.69 -1.34 -5.40
C ALA A 69 -10.07 -2.82 -5.30
N LYS A 70 -11.14 -3.23 -5.99
CA LYS A 70 -11.53 -4.64 -6.05
C LYS A 70 -10.40 -5.45 -6.69
N MET A 71 -9.90 -6.46 -5.99
CA MET A 71 -8.85 -7.33 -6.51
C MET A 71 -9.39 -8.10 -7.71
N ALA A 72 -8.75 -7.96 -8.86
CA ALA A 72 -8.93 -8.89 -9.95
C ALA A 72 -8.25 -10.23 -9.55
N ARG A 73 -8.98 -11.10 -8.84
CA ARG A 73 -8.55 -12.49 -8.63
C ARG A 73 -8.59 -13.21 -9.97
N GLY A 74 -7.45 -13.33 -10.64
CA GLY A 74 -7.33 -14.06 -11.90
C GLY A 74 -6.48 -13.36 -12.94
N GLY A 75 -5.23 -13.03 -12.62
CA GLY A 75 -4.26 -12.78 -13.69
C GLY A 75 -4.01 -14.09 -14.44
N LYS A 76 -4.29 -14.14 -15.76
CA LYS A 76 -3.80 -15.22 -16.63
C LYS A 76 -2.31 -15.41 -16.32
N LYS A 77 -1.92 -16.60 -15.84
CA LYS A 77 -0.49 -16.98 -15.79
C LYS A 77 0.09 -16.67 -17.16
N LYS A 78 0.99 -15.69 -17.24
CA LYS A 78 1.74 -15.42 -18.46
C LYS A 78 2.59 -16.67 -18.68
N LYS A 79 2.15 -17.56 -19.57
CA LYS A 79 2.92 -18.74 -19.98
C LYS A 79 4.24 -18.19 -20.53
N ARG A 80 5.34 -18.64 -19.94
CA ARG A 80 6.71 -18.34 -20.37
C ARG A 80 7.02 -19.12 -21.63
#